data_AF-A0AAU3UKK4-F1
#
_entry.id   AF-A0AAU3UKK4-F1
#
_cell.length_a   1.000
_cell.length_b   1.000
_cell.length_c   1.000
_cell.angle_alpha   90.00
_cell.angle_beta   90.00
_cell.angle_gamma   90.00
#
_symmetry.space_group_name_H-M   'P 1'
#
loop_
_entity.id
_entity.type
_entity.pdbx_description
1 polymer ?
#
loop_
_entity_poly.entity_id
_entity_poly.type
_entity_poly.pdbx_seq_one_letter_code
_entity_poly.pdbx_strand_id
1 'polypeptide(L)'
;MLGDGLACWDLDGVIDAAGVLHPEAVAVLQQVGRDALWIERSMSGRGLHVFVRGHEERGQVGKRVSYYSRGRFIAVTGDRFTAAQGVARRAA
;
A
#
# COMPACT_ATOMS: atom_id res chain seq x y z
N MET A 1 -10.83 -1.47 -9.61
CA MET A 1 -10.18 -2.67 -9.05
C MET A 1 -10.91 -3.90 -9.56
N LEU A 2 -10.16 -4.99 -9.75
CA LEU A 2 -10.50 -6.25 -10.41
C LEU A 2 -10.95 -6.17 -11.88
N GLY A 3 -10.02 -5.72 -12.74
CA GLY A 3 -9.73 -6.46 -13.97
C GLY A 3 -8.52 -7.38 -13.73
N ASP A 4 -8.31 -8.43 -14.53
CA ASP A 4 -7.21 -9.45 -14.44
C ASP A 4 -6.72 -9.84 -13.03
N GLY A 5 -7.61 -9.90 -12.04
CA GLY A 5 -7.24 -10.26 -10.67
C GLY A 5 -6.49 -9.18 -9.88
N LEU A 6 -6.51 -7.91 -10.29
CA LEU A 6 -5.79 -6.83 -9.59
C LEU A 6 -6.55 -6.28 -8.37
N ALA A 7 -5.91 -6.33 -7.20
CA ALA A 7 -6.35 -5.71 -5.96
C ALA A 7 -5.28 -4.75 -5.41
N CYS A 8 -5.64 -3.92 -4.41
CA CYS A 8 -4.75 -2.92 -3.85
C CYS A 8 -4.97 -2.74 -2.35
N TRP A 9 -3.86 -2.72 -1.61
CA TRP A 9 -3.82 -2.10 -0.29
C TRP A 9 -3.53 -0.61 -0.45
N ASP A 10 -4.45 0.21 0.04
CA ASP A 10 -4.35 1.67 0.06
C ASP A 10 -3.95 2.10 1.48
N LEU A 11 -2.77 2.72 1.59
CA LEU A 11 -2.13 3.07 2.85
C LEU A 11 -2.06 4.60 3.00
N ASP A 12 -2.94 5.16 3.82
CA ASP A 12 -3.10 6.60 4.00
C ASP A 12 -2.20 7.18 5.10
N GLY A 13 -1.40 8.18 4.74
CA GLY A 13 -0.60 8.96 5.69
C GLY A 13 0.43 8.13 6.47
N VAL A 14 0.97 7.09 5.84
CA VAL A 14 1.92 6.14 6.45
C VAL A 14 3.38 6.52 6.27
N ILE A 15 3.68 7.61 5.56
CA ILE A 15 5.02 8.18 5.44
C ILE A 15 5.04 9.51 6.19
N ASP A 16 5.96 9.64 7.16
CA ASP A 16 6.14 10.88 7.90
C ASP A 16 7.03 11.89 7.15
N ALA A 17 7.24 13.07 7.75
CA ALA A 17 8.04 14.13 7.15
C ALA A 17 9.52 13.75 6.94
N ALA A 18 10.02 12.73 7.65
CA ALA A 18 11.38 12.22 7.51
C ALA A 18 11.46 11.01 6.55
N GLY A 19 10.35 10.60 5.93
CA GLY A 19 10.29 9.44 5.04
C GLY A 19 10.18 8.10 5.79
N VAL A 20 9.91 8.11 7.10
CA VAL A 20 9.80 6.90 7.91
C VAL A 20 8.42 6.30 7.77
N LEU A 21 8.38 4.97 7.64
CA LEU A 21 7.12 4.23 7.52
C LEU A 21 6.45 4.00 8.87
N HIS A 22 5.14 4.19 8.91
CA HIS A 22 4.29 3.81 10.02
C HIS A 22 4.30 2.28 10.21
N PRO A 23 4.24 1.75 11.46
CA PRO A 23 4.27 0.31 11.72
C PRO A 23 3.19 -0.49 10.97
N GLU A 24 1.97 0.04 10.83
CA GLU A 24 0.91 -0.60 10.04
C GLU A 24 1.30 -0.80 8.56
N ALA A 25 2.02 0.15 7.95
CA ALA A 25 2.53 -0.02 6.58
C ALA A 25 3.65 -1.06 6.53
N VAL A 26 4.54 -1.08 7.52
CA VAL A 26 5.59 -2.11 7.63
C VAL A 26 4.96 -3.50 7.71
N ALA A 27 3.91 -3.67 8.52
CA ALA A 27 3.20 -4.93 8.65
C ALA A 27 2.58 -5.40 7.32
N VAL A 28 1.91 -4.50 6.58
CA VAL A 28 1.35 -4.81 5.25
C VAL A 28 2.46 -5.18 4.26
N LEU A 29 3.55 -4.42 4.21
CA LEU A 29 4.68 -4.72 3.32
C LEU A 29 5.37 -6.05 3.65
N GLN A 30 5.47 -6.40 4.93
CA GLN A 30 5.99 -7.69 5.37
C GLN A 30 5.03 -8.84 5.04
N GLN A 31 3.73 -8.63 5.24
CA GLN A 31 2.69 -9.61 4.92
C GLN A 31 2.63 -9.91 3.42
N VAL A 32 2.67 -8.87 2.59
CA VAL A 32 2.63 -9.01 1.12
C VAL A 32 3.96 -9.50 0.57
N GLY A 33 5.08 -8.98 1.08
CA GLY A 33 6.42 -9.43 0.70
C GLY A 33 6.65 -9.45 -0.81
N ARG A 34 6.99 -10.63 -1.34
CA ARG A 34 7.30 -10.84 -2.77
C ARG A 34 6.06 -10.91 -3.66
N ASP A 35 4.86 -10.98 -3.09
CA ASP A 35 3.61 -11.05 -3.84
C ASP A 35 3.12 -9.66 -4.27
N ALA A 36 3.81 -8.59 -3.85
CA ALA A 36 3.60 -7.25 -4.35
C ALA A 36 3.96 -7.18 -5.84
N LEU A 37 2.97 -6.87 -6.67
CA LEU A 37 3.16 -6.64 -8.10
C LEU A 37 3.79 -5.27 -8.35
N TRP A 38 3.34 -4.26 -7.59
CA TRP A 38 3.80 -2.89 -7.69
C TRP A 38 3.57 -2.14 -6.39
N ILE A 39 4.50 -1.26 -6.03
CA ILE A 39 4.36 -0.36 -4.90
C ILE A 39 4.72 1.04 -5.36
N GLU A 40 3.86 2.00 -5.07
CA GLU A 40 4.07 3.41 -5.39
C GLU A 40 3.64 4.33 -4.26
N ARG A 41 4.18 5.54 -4.27
CA ARG A 41 3.68 6.64 -3.43
C ARG A 41 2.33 7.10 -3.96
N SER A 42 1.39 7.34 -3.06
CA SER A 42 0.07 7.87 -3.43
C SER A 42 0.15 9.35 -3.81
N MET A 43 -0.94 9.90 -4.35
CA MET A 43 -1.03 11.30 -4.78
C MET A 43 -0.66 12.32 -3.69
N SER A 44 -0.82 11.95 -2.41
CA SER A 44 -0.46 12.83 -1.29
C SER A 44 1.05 12.93 -1.03
N GLY A 45 1.85 12.04 -1.62
CA GLY A 45 3.27 11.84 -1.28
C GLY A 45 3.51 11.22 0.10
N ARG A 46 2.47 11.08 0.93
CA ARG A 46 2.56 10.55 2.30
C ARG A 46 1.88 9.19 2.48
N GLY A 47 1.31 8.64 1.43
CA GLY A 47 0.69 7.31 1.42
C GLY A 47 1.36 6.37 0.43
N LEU A 48 0.93 5.11 0.44
CA LEU A 48 1.39 4.09 -0.49
C LEU A 48 0.21 3.34 -1.10
N HIS A 49 0.33 2.97 -2.38
CA HIS A 49 -0.49 1.93 -2.99
C HIS A 49 0.36 0.68 -3.13
N VAL A 50 -0.13 -0.46 -2.63
CA VAL A 50 0.50 -1.77 -2.78
C VAL A 50 -0.43 -2.66 -3.61
N PHE A 51 -0.09 -2.84 -4.88
CA PHE A 51 -0.87 -3.65 -5.81
C PHE A 51 -0.46 -5.11 -5.71
N VAL A 52 -1.46 -5.99 -5.68
CA VAL A 52 -1.31 -7.44 -5.53
C VAL A 52 -2.28 -8.18 -6.45
N ARG A 53 -2.07 -9.48 -6.65
CA ARG A 53 -3.13 -10.36 -7.15
C ARG A 53 -4.13 -10.63 -6.03
N GLY A 54 -5.40 -10.63 -6.36
CA GLY A 54 -6.50 -10.89 -5.43
C GLY A 54 -7.71 -11.50 -6.12
N HIS A 55 -8.68 -11.89 -5.32
CA HIS A 55 -9.99 -12.37 -5.77
C HIS A 55 -11.07 -11.37 -5.38
N GLU A 56 -12.25 -11.50 -5.97
CA GLU A 56 -13.37 -10.63 -5.60
C GLU A 56 -13.79 -10.90 -4.16
N GLU A 57 -13.71 -9.86 -3.33
CA GLU A 57 -14.09 -9.92 -1.92
C GLU A 57 -14.61 -8.56 -1.44
N ARG A 58 -15.25 -8.55 -0.27
CA ARG A 58 -15.67 -7.29 0.35
C ARG A 58 -14.42 -6.53 0.79
N GLY A 59 -14.31 -5.28 0.35
CA GLY A 59 -13.19 -4.43 0.76
C GLY A 59 -13.12 -4.26 2.28
N GLN A 60 -11.89 -4.08 2.78
CA GLN A 60 -11.61 -3.75 4.17
C GLN A 60 -11.30 -2.26 4.22
N VAL A 61 -11.94 -1.52 5.13
CA VAL A 61 -11.73 -0.08 5.26
C VAL A 61 -11.30 0.20 6.70
N GLY A 62 -10.05 0.63 6.84
CA GLY A 62 -9.47 1.04 8.11
C GLY A 62 -9.09 2.52 8.10
N LYS A 63 -8.54 3.00 9.23
CA LYS A 63 -8.12 4.40 9.38
C LYS A 63 -6.90 4.76 8.51
N ARG A 64 -5.97 3.82 8.35
CA ARG A 64 -4.75 3.98 7.53
C ARG A 64 -4.62 2.91 6.49
N VAL A 65 -5.04 1.69 6.82
CA VAL A 65 -4.94 0.54 5.93
C VAL A 65 -6.32 0.20 5.43
N SER A 66 -6.50 0.24 4.12
CA SER A 66 -7.68 -0.29 3.45
C SER A 66 -7.26 -1.27 2.36
N TYR A 67 -8.13 -2.24 2.06
CA TYR A 67 -7.97 -3.17 0.96
C TYR A 67 -9.17 -3.12 0.04
N TYR A 68 -8.90 -2.97 -1.25
CA TYR A 68 -9.92 -2.91 -2.28
C TYR A 68 -9.61 -3.87 -3.42
N SER A 69 -10.50 -4.84 -3.62
CA SER A 69 -10.50 -5.68 -4.81
C SER A 69 -11.64 -5.30 -5.77
N ARG A 70 -12.78 -4.80 -5.30
CA ARG A 70 -13.92 -4.37 -6.15
C ARG A 70 -14.51 -3.01 -5.78
N GLY A 71 -15.38 -2.47 -6.64
CA GLY A 71 -16.25 -1.32 -6.31
C GLY A 71 -15.55 0.02 -6.09
N ARG A 72 -14.24 0.10 -6.37
CA ARG A 72 -13.40 1.30 -6.27
C ARG A 72 -12.41 1.36 -7.42
N PHE A 73 -11.94 2.57 -7.73
CA PHE A 73 -10.74 2.81 -8.53
C PHE A 73 -9.64 3.35 -7.60
N ILE A 74 -8.38 3.12 -7.98
CA ILE A 74 -7.21 3.66 -7.28
C ILE A 74 -6.50 4.57 -8.27
N ALA A 75 -6.12 5.78 -7.83
CA ALA A 75 -5.31 6.67 -8.65
C ALA A 75 -3.91 6.07 -8.78
N VAL A 76 -3.37 5.99 -10.00
CA VAL A 76 -2.03 5.47 -10.25
C VAL A 76 -1.07 6.64 -10.44
N THR A 77 0.03 6.65 -9.69
CA THR A 77 1.04 7.73 -9.77
C THR A 77 2.23 7.35 -10.65
N GLY A 78 2.56 6.05 -10.72
CA GLY A 78 3.80 5.58 -11.34
C GLY A 78 5.06 5.91 -10.54
N ASP A 79 4.93 6.59 -9.39
CA ASP A 79 6.05 6.96 -8.53
C ASP A 79 6.47 5.78 -7.67
N ARG A 80 7.32 4.93 -8.26
CA ARG A 80 7.76 3.67 -7.64
C ARG A 80 8.35 3.91 -6.24
N PHE A 81 7.87 3.11 -5.30
CA PHE A 81 8.42 3.03 -3.95
C PHE A 81 9.24 1.75 -3.79
N THR A 82 10.43 1.89 -3.22
CA THR A 82 11.37 0.80 -2.98
C THR A 82 11.78 0.76 -1.51
N ALA A 83 12.21 -0.39 -1.02
CA ALA A 83 12.63 -0.56 0.37
C ALA A 83 13.78 0.40 0.77
N ALA A 84 14.66 0.78 -0.17
CA ALA A 84 15.69 1.78 0.09
C ALA A 84 15.14 3.17 0.43
N GLN A 85 13.89 3.46 0.03
CA GLN A 85 13.22 4.74 0.26
C GLN A 85 12.37 4.73 1.54
N GLY A 86 12.14 3.56 2.15
CA GLY A 86 11.39 3.42 3.39
C GLY A 86 12.30 3.03 4.53
N VAL A 87 12.67 4.00 5.38
CA VAL A 87 13.39 3.67 6.61
C VAL A 87 12.37 3.17 7.63
N ALA A 88 12.37 1.87 7.93
CA ALA A 88 11.58 1.32 9.02
C ALA A 88 12.32 1.55 10.35
N ARG A 89 11.68 2.18 11.34
CA ARG A 89 12.21 2.14 12.72
C ARG A 89 12.06 0.71 13.24
N ARG A 90 13.15 0.11 13.69
CA ARG A 90 13.08 -1.10 14.53
C ARG A 90 12.35 -0.71 15.81
N ALA A 91 11.29 -1.43 16.16
CA ALA A 91 10.70 -1.31 17.49
C ALA A 91 11.76 -1.69 18.53
N ALA A 92 11.91 -0.86 19.56
CA ALA A 92 12.73 -1.14 20.74
C ALA A 92 12.00 -2.10 21.68
#